data_AF-A0A1J1LHD5-F1
#
_entry.id   AF-A0A1J1LHD5-F1
#
_cell.length_a   1.000
_cell.length_b   1.000
_cell.length_c   1.000
_cell.angle_alpha   90.00
_cell.angle_beta   90.00
_cell.angle_gamma   90.00
#
_symmetry.space_group_name_H-M   'P 1'
#
loop_
_entity.id
_entity.type
_entity.pdbx_description
1 polymer ?
#
loop_
_entity_poly.entity_id
_entity_poly.type
_entity_poly.pdbx_seq_one_letter_code
_entity_poly.pdbx_strand_id
1 'polypeptide(L)' 'MPKNIPSLKPRELIKILEKGGCRFDREGKGDHCLYIRLTPESKHIVPIDMGAKEMSPAYVLRIFRQFGFTDEEIDQLLK' A
#
# COMPACT_ATOMS: atom_id res chain seq x y z
N MET A 1 -1.85 10.11 13.80
CA MET A 1 -2.10 10.12 12.34
C MET A 1 -0.81 10.52 11.65
N PRO A 2 -0.39 9.78 10.61
CA PRO A 2 0.71 10.21 9.75
C PRO A 2 0.46 11.62 9.21
N LYS A 3 1.48 12.46 9.23
CA LYS A 3 1.40 13.83 8.72
C LYS A 3 1.84 13.84 7.25
N ASN A 4 1.12 14.55 6.38
CA ASN A 4 1.49 14.77 4.97
C ASN A 4 1.51 13.50 4.10
N ILE A 5 0.42 12.74 4.06
CA ILE A 5 0.29 11.65 3.08
C ILE A 5 0.28 12.25 1.66
N PRO A 6 1.17 11.85 0.75
CA PRO A 6 1.21 12.37 -0.61
C PRO A 6 0.19 11.67 -1.51
N SER A 7 -0.16 12.33 -2.62
CA SER A 7 -0.70 11.61 -3.78
C SER A 7 0.41 10.79 -4.43
N LEU A 8 0.10 9.58 -4.90
CA LEU A 8 1.09 8.68 -5.49
C LEU A 8 0.54 8.03 -6.75
N LYS A 9 1.39 7.77 -7.74
CA LYS A 9 1.05 6.84 -8.81
C LYS A 9 1.04 5.41 -8.25
N PRO A 10 0.24 4.47 -8.81
CA PRO A 10 0.20 3.09 -8.32
C PRO A 10 1.58 2.44 -8.21
N ARG A 11 2.45 2.68 -9.21
CA ARG A 11 3.82 2.14 -9.23
C ARG A 11 4.73 2.74 -8.16
N GLU A 12 4.49 3.97 -7.72
CA GLU A 12 5.25 4.59 -6.63
C GLU A 12 4.82 4.01 -5.29
N LEU A 13 3.50 3.89 -5.09
CA LEU A 13 2.94 3.24 -3.91
C LEU A 13 3.46 1.80 -3.75
N ILE A 14 3.46 1.01 -4.81
CA ILE A 14 3.99 -0.37 -4.78
C ILE A 14 5.44 -0.41 -4.31
N LYS A 15 6.33 0.43 -4.87
CA LYS A 15 7.74 0.46 -4.47
C LYS A 15 7.92 0.75 -2.98
N ILE A 16 7.08 1.61 -2.42
CA ILE A 16 7.12 1.93 -0.99
C ILE A 16 6.61 0.74 -0.17
N LEU A 17 5.51 0.12 -0.59
CA LEU A 17 4.96 -1.07 0.06
C LEU A 17 5.94 -2.26 0.04
N GLU A 18 6.66 -2.46 -1.07
CA GLU A 18 7.71 -3.48 -1.19
C GLU A 18 8.85 -3.26 -0.20
N LYS A 19 9.29 -2.00 -0.01
CA LYS A 19 10.25 -1.64 1.06
C LYS A 19 9.69 -1.93 2.46
N GLY A 20 8.38 -1.79 2.65
CA GLY A 20 7.65 -2.15 3.87
C GLY A 20 7.36 -3.65 4.03
N GLY A 21 7.90 -4.50 3.16
CA GLY A 21 7.77 -5.96 3.24
C GLY A 21 6.54 -6.54 2.55
N CYS A 22 5.76 -5.74 1.81
CA CYS A 22 4.70 -6.25 0.96
C CYS A 22 5.28 -6.95 -0.28
N ARG A 23 4.57 -7.94 -0.82
CA ARG A 23 4.97 -8.68 -2.01
C ARG A 23 3.78 -8.84 -2.94
N PHE A 24 4.04 -8.94 -4.24
CA PHE A 24 3.01 -9.29 -5.20
C PHE A 24 2.50 -10.72 -4.91
N ASP A 25 1.18 -10.89 -4.95
CA ASP A 25 0.53 -12.20 -4.80
C ASP A 25 0.04 -12.69 -6.17
N ARG A 26 -0.87 -11.94 -6.81
CA ARG A 26 -1.45 -12.29 -8.11
C ARG A 26 -2.18 -11.12 -8.76
N GLU A 27 -2.50 -11.26 -10.03
CA GLU A 27 -3.45 -10.39 -10.72
C GLU A 27 -4.88 -10.63 -10.20
N GLY A 28 -5.64 -9.54 -10.09
CA GLY A 28 -7.04 -9.51 -9.68
C GLY A 28 -7.99 -9.44 -10.87
N LYS A 29 -9.22 -9.01 -10.63
CA LYS A 29 -10.18 -8.71 -11.71
C LYS A 29 -9.91 -7.32 -12.28
N GLY A 30 -9.90 -7.20 -13.60
CA GLY A 30 -9.60 -5.94 -14.28
C GLY A 30 -8.17 -5.49 -13.99
N ASP A 31 -7.95 -4.18 -13.85
CA ASP A 31 -6.63 -3.60 -13.65
C ASP A 31 -6.13 -3.67 -12.20
N HIS A 32 -6.68 -4.54 -11.36
CA HIS A 32 -6.25 -4.64 -9.96
C HIS A 32 -5.17 -5.71 -9.80
N CYS A 33 -4.16 -5.43 -8.98
CA CYS A 33 -3.18 -6.41 -8.52
C CYS A 33 -3.34 -6.63 -7.02
N LEU A 34 -3.28 -7.88 -6.56
CA LEU A 34 -3.29 -8.20 -5.14
C LEU A 34 -1.85 -8.29 -4.63
N TYR A 35 -1.62 -7.61 -3.52
CA TYR A 35 -0.36 -7.65 -2.77
C TYR A 35 -0.62 -8.21 -1.37
N ILE A 36 0.41 -8.83 -0.80
CA ILE A 36 0.37 -9.49 0.49
C ILE A 36 1.43 -8.92 1.43
N ARG A 37 1.09 -8.76 2.72
CA ARG A 37 2.06 -8.55 3.80
C ARG A 37 1.84 -9.62 4.88
N LEU A 38 2.92 -10.27 5.30
CA LEU A 38 2.91 -11.24 6.39
C LEU A 38 3.48 -10.57 7.64
N THR A 39 2.68 -10.48 8.71
CA THR A 39 3.13 -10.12 10.05
C THR A 39 3.08 -11.35 10.95
N PRO A 40 3.72 -11.34 12.14
CA PRO A 40 3.60 -12.44 13.09
C PRO A 40 2.15 -12.76 13.49
N GLU A 41 1.30 -11.75 13.51
CA GLU A 41 -0.09 -11.83 13.96
C GLU A 41 -1.06 -12.18 12.83
N SER A 42 -0.77 -11.79 11.59
CA SER A 42 -1.73 -11.97 10.50
C SER A 42 -1.14 -11.88 9.09
N LYS A 43 -1.94 -12.35 8.13
CA LYS A 43 -1.69 -12.21 6.70
C LYS A 43 -2.67 -11.17 6.14
N HIS A 44 -2.14 -10.07 5.61
CA HIS A 44 -2.91 -9.02 4.94
C HIS A 44 -2.84 -9.22 3.43
N ILE A 45 -3.99 -9.21 2.75
CA ILE A 45 -4.07 -9.20 1.28
C ILE A 45 -4.89 -7.97 0.87
N VAL A 46 -4.33 -7.13 0.01
CA VAL A 46 -4.97 -5.87 -0.41
C VAL A 46 -4.89 -5.72 -1.93
N PRO A 47 -6.02 -5.43 -2.60
CA PRO A 47 -6.02 -5.08 -4.01
C PRO A 47 -5.59 -3.62 -4.21
N ILE A 48 -4.72 -3.37 -5.19
CA ILE A 48 -4.28 -2.05 -5.62
C ILE A 48 -4.74 -1.85 -7.06
N ASP A 49 -5.44 -0.74 -7.33
CA ASP A 49 -5.86 -0.37 -8.68
C ASP A 49 -4.66 0.12 -9.49
N MET A 50 -4.29 -0.62 -10.53
CA MET A 50 -3.17 -0.29 -11.42
C MET A 50 -3.58 0.59 -12.59
N GLY A 51 -4.88 0.75 -12.84
CA GLY A 51 -5.42 1.61 -13.89
C GLY A 51 -5.50 3.09 -13.47
N ALA A 52 -5.45 3.37 -12.16
CA ALA A 52 -5.47 4.73 -11.66
C ALA A 52 -4.24 5.54 -12.11
N LYS A 53 -4.48 6.75 -12.64
CA LYS A 53 -3.40 7.69 -12.99
C LYS A 53 -2.66 8.17 -11.75
N GLU A 54 -3.40 8.40 -10.67
CA GLU A 54 -2.90 8.91 -9.39
C GLU A 54 -3.85 8.49 -8.26
N MET A 55 -3.29 8.15 -7.11
CA MET A 55 -4.00 7.79 -5.89
C MET A 55 -4.04 8.98 -4.94
N SER A 56 -5.22 9.30 -4.43
CA SER A 56 -5.37 10.38 -3.46
C SER A 56 -4.69 10.05 -2.13
N PRO A 57 -4.32 11.05 -1.32
CA PRO A 57 -3.75 10.84 0.01
C PRO A 57 -4.59 9.92 0.90
N ALA A 58 -5.92 10.06 0.83
CA ALA A 58 -6.84 9.21 1.58
C ALA A 58 -6.78 7.75 1.12
N TYR A 59 -6.66 7.49 -0.19
CA TYR A 59 -6.49 6.15 -0.73
C TYR A 59 -5.16 5.54 -0.28
N VAL A 60 -4.07 6.30 -0.41
CA VAL A 60 -2.72 5.87 0.01
C VAL A 60 -2.72 5.47 1.49
N LEU A 61 -3.25 6.34 2.36
CA LEU A 61 -3.37 6.04 3.79
C LEU A 61 -4.20 4.78 4.04
N ARG A 62 -5.34 4.63 3.35
CA ARG A 62 -6.20 3.44 3.48
C ARG A 62 -5.46 2.15 3.12
N ILE A 63 -4.68 2.14 2.05
CA ILE A 63 -3.89 0.97 1.65
C ILE A 63 -2.89 0.59 2.74
N PHE A 64 -2.15 1.56 3.28
CA PHE A 64 -1.23 1.29 4.40
C PHE A 64 -1.97 0.67 5.60
N ARG A 65 -3.15 1.18 5.96
CA ARG A 65 -3.96 0.60 7.06
C ARG A 65 -4.44 -0.81 6.76
N GLN A 66 -4.84 -1.10 5.54
CA GLN A 66 -5.29 -2.44 5.15
C GLN A 66 -4.15 -3.47 5.23
N PHE A 67 -2.91 -3.04 5.01
CA PHE A 67 -1.69 -3.83 5.25
C PHE A 67 -1.22 -3.84 6.71
N GLY A 68 -1.96 -3.22 7.62
CA GLY A 68 -1.63 -3.22 9.04
C GLY A 68 -0.43 -2.34 9.41
N PHE A 69 -0.05 -1.36 8.58
CA PHE A 69 1.04 -0.45 8.94
C PHE A 69 0.64 0.51 10.07
N THR A 70 1.55 0.69 11.04
CA THR A 70 1.40 1.68 12.12
C THR A 70 1.69 3.10 11.62
N ASP A 71 1.37 4.11 12.42
CA ASP A 71 1.65 5.51 12.07
C ASP A 71 3.15 5.74 11.88
N GLU A 72 3.97 5.14 12.76
CA GLU A 72 5.42 5.24 12.76
C GLU A 72 6.03 4.58 11.52
N GLU A 73 5.54 3.39 11.14
CA GLU A 73 5.99 2.71 9.92
C GLU A 73 5.65 3.53 8.67
N ILE A 74 4.44 4.09 8.61
CA ILE A 74 4.02 4.95 7.50
C ILE A 74 4.92 6.19 7.40
N ASP A 75 5.16 6.87 8.53
CA ASP A 75 6.02 8.05 8.58
C ASP A 75 7.48 7.72 8.22
N GLN A 76 7.97 6.51 8.49
CA GLN A 76 9.30 6.06 8.07
C GLN A 76 9.38 5.74 6.57
N LEU A 77 8.33 5.12 6.02
CA LEU A 77 8.28 4.72 4.61
C LEU A 77 8.06 5.89 3.65
N LEU A 78 7.44 6.98 4.12
CA LEU A 78 7.16 8.18 3.33
C LEU A 78 8.21 9.30 3.47
N LYS A 79 9.25 9.10 4.28
CA LYS A 79 10.43 9.99 4.34
C LYS A 79 11.37 9.75 3.16
#